data_AF-A0A7X7QG51-F1
#
_entry.id   AF-A0A7X7QG51-F1
#
_cell.length_a   1.000
_cell.length_b   1.000
_cell.length_c   1.000
_cell.angle_alpha   90.00
_cell.angle_beta   90.00
_cell.angle_gamma   90.00
#
_symmetry.space_group_name_H-M   'P 1'
#
loop_
_entity.id
_entity.type
_entity.pdbx_description
1 polymer ?
#
loop_
_entity_poly.entity_id
_entity_poly.type
_entity_poly.pdbx_seq_one_letter_code
_entity_poly.pdbx_strand_id
1 'polypeptide(L)'
;MLWQINPLLAQVAEPPPAGFPWYVTFLIAIGVIAVSFFLGDYLGKKLRMPDHGWRISLALFTLLASGAIVWLGPSLKMGIDLKGGVILVYEVDQTQKRTDQEINMDELIAAIRERINPGGQREITLRKHGVEQIEIIIPEVEEAEV
;
A
#
# COMPACT_ATOMS: atom_id res chain seq x y z
N MET A 1 20.11 31.85 27.00
CA MET A 1 18.80 31.17 26.92
C MET A 1 18.95 30.08 25.87
N LEU A 2 19.34 28.88 26.33
CA LEU A 2 19.67 27.73 25.49
C LEU A 2 18.40 26.90 25.30
N TRP A 3 18.01 26.65 24.05
CA TRP A 3 16.89 25.78 23.70
C TRP A 3 17.29 24.33 23.96
N GLN A 4 16.79 23.75 25.05
CA GLN A 4 16.84 22.30 25.29
C GLN A 4 15.86 21.62 24.33
N ILE A 5 16.39 20.92 23.34
CA ILE A 5 15.61 20.03 22.48
C ILE A 5 15.26 18.81 23.32
N ASN A 6 14.01 18.67 23.72
CA ASN A 6 13.52 17.48 24.44
C ASN A 6 13.68 16.25 23.52
N PRO A 7 14.41 15.20 23.92
CA PRO A 7 14.56 13.97 23.13
C PRO A 7 13.32 13.05 23.16
N LEU A 8 12.19 13.53 23.69
CA LEU A 8 10.97 12.74 23.88
C LEU A 8 10.13 12.56 22.60
N LEU A 9 10.54 13.14 21.46
CA LEU A 9 9.85 12.98 20.17
C LEU A 9 10.44 11.87 19.29
N ALA A 10 11.43 11.12 19.78
CA ALA A 10 11.79 9.84 19.16
C ALA A 10 10.83 8.75 19.64
N GLN A 11 9.52 8.96 19.44
CA GLN A 11 8.58 7.86 19.53
C GLN A 11 8.85 7.02 18.28
N VAL A 12 9.73 6.03 18.47
CA VAL A 12 10.03 5.01 17.47
C VAL A 12 8.68 4.40 17.10
N ALA A 13 8.18 4.73 15.91
CA ALA A 13 7.03 4.04 15.34
C ALA A 13 7.26 2.55 15.55
N GLU A 14 6.33 1.86 16.22
CA GLU A 14 6.51 0.44 16.47
C GLU A 14 6.76 -0.24 15.12
N PRO A 15 7.83 -1.05 15.00
CA PRO A 15 8.10 -1.72 13.75
C PRO A 15 6.84 -2.52 13.38
N PRO A 16 6.40 -2.49 12.12
CA PRO A 16 5.21 -3.21 11.71
C PRO A 16 5.33 -4.66 12.17
N PRO A 17 4.23 -5.30 12.60
CA PRO A 17 4.27 -6.64 13.15
C PRO A 17 5.07 -7.53 12.20
N ALA A 18 6.17 -8.08 12.72
CA ALA A 18 7.07 -8.87 11.92
C ALA A 18 6.28 -10.05 11.35
N GLY A 19 6.08 -10.05 10.04
CA GLY A 19 5.48 -11.19 9.35
C GLY A 19 6.28 -12.46 9.61
N PHE A 20 5.75 -13.60 9.18
CA PHE A 20 6.47 -14.87 9.33
C PHE A 20 7.90 -14.76 8.76
N PRO A 21 8.91 -15.30 9.46
CA PRO A 21 10.26 -15.39 8.92
C PRO A 21 10.23 -16.08 7.55
N TRP A 22 11.09 -15.66 6.63
CA TRP A 22 11.08 -16.14 5.24
C TRP A 22 11.14 -17.68 5.13
N TYR A 23 11.84 -18.36 6.05
CA TYR A 23 11.94 -19.81 6.07
C TYR A 23 10.61 -20.49 6.44
N VAL A 24 9.80 -19.87 7.30
CA VAL A 24 8.46 -20.39 7.64
C VAL A 24 7.55 -20.27 6.42
N THR A 25 7.54 -19.11 5.75
CA THR A 25 6.78 -18.91 4.50
C THR A 25 7.22 -19.91 3.42
N PHE A 26 8.52 -20.18 3.31
CA PHE A 26 9.05 -21.17 2.39
C PHE A 26 8.60 -22.60 2.73
N LEU A 27 8.61 -22.99 4.01
CA LEU A 27 8.09 -24.28 4.46
C LEU A 27 6.59 -24.42 4.21
N ILE A 28 5.82 -23.35 4.41
CA ILE A 28 4.39 -23.33 4.10
C ILE A 28 4.17 -23.52 2.59
N ALA A 29 4.94 -22.83 1.74
CA ALA A 29 4.84 -22.99 0.29
C ALA A 29 5.11 -24.44 -0.16
N ILE A 30 6.16 -25.07 0.38
CA ILE A 30 6.44 -26.50 0.14
C ILE A 30 5.29 -27.36 0.66
N GLY A 31 4.79 -27.08 1.86
CA GLY A 31 3.66 -27.77 2.47
C GLY A 31 2.40 -27.71 1.60
N VAL A 32 2.05 -26.53 1.07
CA VAL A 32 0.91 -26.34 0.17
C VAL A 32 1.08 -27.19 -1.09
N ILE A 33 2.26 -27.21 -1.70
CA ILE A 33 2.54 -28.05 -2.87
C ILE A 33 2.37 -29.53 -2.50
N ALA A 34 3.06 -30.00 -1.46
CA ALA A 34 3.04 -31.40 -1.05
C ALA A 34 1.61 -31.88 -0.70
N VAL A 35 0.86 -31.09 0.08
CA VAL A 35 -0.52 -31.38 0.45
C VAL A 35 -1.42 -31.43 -0.77
N SER A 36 -1.30 -30.47 -1.70
CA SER A 36 -2.14 -30.42 -2.90
C SER A 36 -1.97 -31.67 -3.78
N PHE A 37 -0.73 -32.10 -3.97
CA PHE A 37 -0.38 -33.28 -4.77
C PHE A 37 -0.77 -34.59 -4.08
N PHE A 38 -0.50 -34.70 -2.79
CA PHE A 38 -0.87 -35.87 -2.01
C PHE A 38 -2.39 -36.04 -1.95
N LEU A 39 -3.11 -34.95 -1.68
CA LEU A 39 -4.56 -34.96 -1.56
C LEU A 39 -5.22 -35.21 -2.91
N GLY A 40 -4.69 -34.65 -4.00
CA GLY A 40 -5.19 -34.86 -5.35
C GLY A 40 -5.03 -36.30 -5.86
N ASP A 41 -3.87 -36.93 -5.62
CA ASP A 41 -3.67 -38.36 -5.91
C ASP A 41 -4.58 -39.25 -5.05
N TYR A 42 -4.70 -38.94 -3.75
CA TYR A 42 -5.59 -39.66 -2.84
C TYR A 42 -7.06 -39.57 -3.28
N LEU A 43 -7.54 -38.38 -3.65
CA LEU A 43 -8.88 -38.16 -4.18
C LEU A 43 -9.08 -38.89 -5.51
N GLY A 44 -8.11 -38.85 -6.43
CA GLY A 44 -8.15 -39.58 -7.69
C GLY A 44 -8.33 -41.09 -7.49
N LYS A 45 -7.57 -41.69 -6.55
CA LYS A 45 -7.69 -43.10 -6.19
C LYS A 45 -9.03 -43.43 -5.53
N LYS A 46 -9.48 -42.60 -4.57
CA LYS A 46 -10.74 -42.79 -3.84
C LYS A 46 -11.97 -42.68 -4.75
N LEU A 47 -11.92 -41.79 -5.73
CA LEU A 47 -12.99 -41.59 -6.72
C LEU A 47 -12.94 -42.59 -7.89
N ARG A 48 -12.01 -43.55 -7.86
CA ARG A 48 -11.79 -44.55 -8.92
C ARG A 48 -11.44 -43.92 -10.29
N MET A 49 -10.80 -42.75 -10.26
CA MET A 49 -10.31 -42.00 -11.42
C MET A 49 -8.80 -41.72 -11.29
N PRO A 50 -7.95 -42.76 -11.21
CA PRO A 50 -6.51 -42.59 -10.95
C PRO A 50 -5.81 -41.78 -12.05
N ASP A 51 -6.24 -41.90 -13.30
CA ASP A 51 -5.67 -41.15 -14.44
C ASP A 51 -5.87 -39.63 -14.34
N HIS A 52 -6.79 -39.19 -13.48
CA HIS A 52 -7.13 -37.78 -13.29
C HIS A 52 -6.47 -37.16 -12.04
N GLY A 53 -5.74 -37.93 -11.23
CA GLY A 53 -5.16 -37.47 -9.96
C GLY A 53 -4.26 -36.22 -10.10
N TRP A 54 -3.47 -36.14 -11.17
CA TRP A 54 -2.67 -34.95 -11.49
C TRP A 54 -3.53 -33.70 -11.75
N ARG A 55 -4.64 -33.85 -12.49
CA ARG A 55 -5.54 -32.71 -12.79
C ARG A 55 -6.20 -32.20 -11.52
N ILE A 56 -6.63 -33.12 -10.65
CA ILE A 56 -7.22 -32.78 -9.34
C ILE A 56 -6.17 -32.10 -8.45
N SER A 57 -4.93 -32.61 -8.46
CA SER A 57 -3.81 -32.01 -7.71
C SER A 57 -3.55 -30.56 -8.13
N LEU A 58 -3.56 -30.28 -9.43
CA LEU A 58 -3.35 -28.94 -9.97
C LEU A 58 -4.49 -27.98 -9.57
N ALA A 59 -5.74 -28.45 -9.62
CA ALA A 59 -6.90 -27.68 -9.16
C ALA A 59 -6.87 -27.40 -7.64
N LEU A 60 -6.46 -28.38 -6.82
CA LEU A 60 -6.27 -28.18 -5.39
C LEU A 60 -5.11 -27.23 -5.09
N PHE A 61 -4.02 -27.34 -5.84
CA PHE A 61 -2.86 -26.47 -5.70
C PHE A 61 -3.21 -25.00 -5.95
N THR A 62 -3.90 -24.69 -7.05
CA THR A 62 -4.28 -23.30 -7.33
C THR A 62 -5.22 -22.73 -6.26
N LEU A 63 -6.14 -23.56 -5.75
CA LEU A 63 -7.08 -23.14 -4.71
C LEU A 63 -6.39 -22.93 -3.35
N LEU A 64 -5.55 -23.86 -2.91
CA LEU A 64 -4.81 -23.77 -1.65
C LEU A 64 -3.73 -22.69 -1.69
N ALA A 65 -3.01 -22.55 -2.81
CA ALA A 65 -2.01 -21.49 -2.97
C ALA A 65 -2.68 -20.11 -2.95
N SER A 66 -3.80 -19.93 -3.64
CA SER A 66 -4.57 -18.69 -3.59
C SER A 66 -5.02 -18.37 -2.16
N GLY A 67 -5.61 -19.34 -1.46
CA GLY A 67 -6.02 -19.17 -0.06
C GLY A 67 -4.85 -18.83 0.87
N ALA A 68 -3.70 -19.49 0.71
CA ALA A 68 -2.50 -19.22 1.49
C ALA A 68 -1.97 -17.80 1.23
N ILE A 69 -1.96 -17.32 -0.02
CA ILE A 69 -1.55 -15.96 -0.37
C ILE A 69 -2.51 -14.93 0.24
N VAL A 70 -3.82 -15.17 0.19
CA VAL A 70 -4.80 -14.24 0.79
C VAL A 70 -4.68 -14.19 2.31
N TRP A 71 -4.38 -15.31 2.97
CA TRP A 71 -4.28 -15.39 4.42
C TRP A 71 -2.93 -14.91 4.99
N LEU A 72 -1.83 -15.21 4.31
CA LEU A 72 -0.46 -14.90 4.76
C LEU A 72 0.16 -13.68 4.06
N GLY A 73 -0.42 -13.27 2.94
CA GLY A 73 0.11 -12.21 2.11
C GLY A 73 0.07 -10.85 2.80
N PRO A 74 0.84 -9.89 2.29
CA PRO A 74 0.79 -8.53 2.80
C PRO A 74 -0.62 -7.95 2.65
N SER A 75 -0.99 -7.04 3.56
CA SER A 75 -2.22 -6.26 3.43
C SER A 75 -2.29 -5.64 2.04
N LEU A 76 -3.42 -5.80 1.35
CA LEU A 76 -3.62 -5.20 0.05
C LEU A 76 -3.41 -3.69 0.14
N LYS A 77 -2.69 -3.12 -0.84
CA LYS A 77 -2.53 -1.66 -0.94
C LYS A 77 -3.90 -1.06 -1.27
N MET A 78 -4.58 -0.60 -0.24
CA MET A 78 -5.87 0.08 -0.39
C MET A 78 -5.63 1.46 -1.02
N GLY A 79 -6.40 1.79 -2.05
CA GLY A 79 -6.42 3.14 -2.65
C GLY A 79 -7.14 4.14 -1.76
N ILE A 80 -7.07 5.43 -2.11
CA ILE A 80 -7.70 6.53 -1.35
C ILE A 80 -9.21 6.32 -1.13
N ASP A 81 -9.92 5.77 -2.12
CA ASP A 81 -11.35 5.52 -2.03
C ASP A 81 -11.70 4.44 -0.99
N LEU A 82 -10.74 3.54 -0.68
CA LEU A 82 -10.91 2.45 0.29
C LEU A 82 -10.30 2.75 1.65
N LYS A 83 -9.22 3.55 1.71
CA LYS A 83 -8.59 4.00 2.96
C LYS A 83 -9.24 5.24 3.56
N GLY A 84 -10.02 5.96 2.76
CA GLY A 84 -10.43 7.32 3.09
C GLY A 84 -9.31 8.34 2.80
N GLY A 85 -9.68 9.61 2.88
CA GLY A 85 -8.82 10.74 2.59
C GLY A 85 -9.61 11.88 1.98
N VAL A 86 -8.89 12.94 1.61
CA VAL A 86 -9.47 14.11 0.95
C VAL A 86 -8.74 14.41 -0.35
N ILE A 87 -9.52 14.72 -1.37
CA ILE A 87 -9.03 15.25 -2.65
C ILE A 87 -9.39 16.73 -2.68
N LEU A 88 -8.38 17.58 -2.63
CA LEU A 88 -8.54 19.02 -2.65
C LEU A 88 -8.10 19.53 -4.03
N VAL A 89 -9.01 20.18 -4.74
CA VAL A 89 -8.70 20.85 -6.01
C VAL A 89 -8.70 22.35 -5.76
N TYR A 90 -7.54 22.98 -5.95
CA TYR A 90 -7.36 24.41 -5.78
C TYR A 90 -7.06 25.07 -7.11
N GLU A 91 -7.61 26.25 -7.33
CA GLU A 91 -7.33 27.09 -8.49
C GLU A 91 -6.64 28.38 -8.04
N VAL A 92 -5.72 28.88 -8.86
CA VAL A 92 -5.06 30.15 -8.61
C VAL A 92 -6.05 31.30 -8.80
N ASP A 93 -6.21 32.12 -7.75
CA ASP A 93 -7.07 33.30 -7.80
C ASP A 93 -6.51 34.36 -8.76
N GLN A 94 -7.15 34.47 -9.93
CA GLN A 94 -6.76 35.43 -10.98
C GLN A 94 -6.99 36.89 -10.58
N THR A 95 -7.86 37.16 -9.62
CA THR A 95 -8.19 38.54 -9.22
C THR A 95 -7.06 39.20 -8.42
N GLN A 96 -6.23 38.38 -7.77
CA GLN A 96 -5.07 38.82 -6.98
C GLN A 96 -3.76 38.71 -7.76
N LYS A 97 -3.81 38.21 -8.99
CA LYS A 97 -2.66 38.11 -9.88
C LYS A 97 -2.27 39.50 -10.35
N ARG A 98 -1.02 39.91 -10.09
CA ARG A 98 -0.46 41.12 -10.69
C ARG A 98 -0.39 40.90 -12.21
N THR A 99 -0.84 41.88 -12.99
CA THR A 99 -0.97 41.79 -14.47
C THR A 99 0.30 41.34 -15.19
N ASP A 100 1.48 41.54 -14.58
CA ASP A 100 2.79 41.20 -15.17
C ASP A 100 3.43 39.92 -14.61
N GLN A 101 2.70 39.10 -13.85
CA GLN A 101 3.26 37.92 -13.19
C GLN A 101 2.65 36.62 -13.74
N GLU A 102 3.39 35.94 -14.61
CA GLU A 102 3.08 34.57 -15.01
C GLU A 102 3.47 33.62 -13.86
N ILE A 103 2.51 32.83 -13.38
CA ILE A 103 2.73 31.92 -12.25
C ILE A 103 3.22 30.59 -12.80
N ASN A 104 4.45 30.23 -12.46
CA ASN A 104 4.98 28.91 -12.80
C ASN A 104 4.37 27.87 -11.86
N MET A 105 3.46 27.06 -12.40
CA MET A 105 2.79 26.02 -11.64
C MET A 105 3.74 24.94 -11.10
N ASP A 106 4.89 24.68 -11.73
CA ASP A 106 5.88 23.73 -11.19
C ASP A 106 6.56 24.26 -9.93
N GLU A 107 6.89 25.55 -9.93
CA GLU A 107 7.50 26.21 -8.77
C GLU A 107 6.50 26.28 -7.61
N LEU A 108 5.23 26.57 -7.90
CA LEU A 108 4.16 26.54 -6.92
C LEU A 108 4.01 25.14 -6.29
N ILE A 109 4.00 24.09 -7.10
CA ILE A 109 3.92 22.71 -6.61
C ILE A 109 5.13 22.36 -5.75
N ALA A 110 6.34 22.75 -6.15
CA ALA A 110 7.56 22.51 -5.39
C ALA A 110 7.52 23.20 -4.02
N ALA A 111 7.15 24.48 -3.98
CA ALA A 111 7.03 25.25 -2.74
C ALA A 111 5.93 24.71 -1.81
N ILE A 112 4.80 24.28 -2.39
CA ILE A 112 3.72 23.63 -1.63
C ILE A 112 4.25 22.31 -1.06
N ARG A 113 4.87 21.45 -1.87
CA ARG A 113 5.39 20.14 -1.45
C ARG A 113 6.31 20.24 -0.24
N GLU A 114 7.22 21.20 -0.25
CA GLU A 114 8.18 21.42 0.83
C GLU A 114 7.49 21.89 2.13
N ARG A 115 6.37 22.60 2.02
CA ARG A 115 5.59 23.06 3.18
C ARG A 115 4.70 21.98 3.79
N ILE A 116 4.00 21.21 2.96
CA ILE A 116 3.09 20.16 3.47
C ILE A 116 3.82 18.88 3.88
N ASN A 117 5.01 18.62 3.33
CA ASN A 117 5.79 17.43 3.64
C ASN A 117 7.30 17.71 3.72
N PRO A 118 7.76 18.57 4.65
CA PRO A 118 9.18 18.88 4.80
C PRO A 118 10.02 17.63 5.13
N GLY A 119 9.41 16.65 5.81
CA GLY A 119 10.06 15.40 6.21
C GLY A 119 9.90 14.22 5.25
N GLY A 120 9.12 14.36 4.18
CA GLY A 120 8.86 13.25 3.23
C GLY A 120 8.03 12.07 3.80
N GLN A 121 7.52 12.17 5.03
CA GLN A 121 6.94 11.05 5.78
C GLN A 121 5.49 10.74 5.39
N ARG A 122 4.76 11.72 4.84
CA ARG A 122 3.37 11.54 4.40
C ARG A 122 3.29 11.22 2.91
N GLU A 123 2.47 10.23 2.52
CA GLU A 123 2.20 9.87 1.11
C GLU A 123 1.29 10.89 0.40
N ILE A 124 1.65 12.19 0.43
CA ILE A 124 0.88 13.26 -0.23
C ILE A 124 1.24 13.29 -1.72
N THR A 125 0.22 13.18 -2.58
CA THR A 125 0.40 13.29 -4.03
C THR A 125 -0.09 14.64 -4.53
N LEU A 126 0.80 15.40 -5.16
CA LEU A 126 0.51 16.70 -5.78
C LEU A 126 0.57 16.54 -7.30
N ARG A 127 -0.50 16.95 -8.00
CA ARG A 127 -0.60 16.87 -9.45
C ARG A 127 -1.17 18.15 -10.03
N LYS A 128 -0.68 18.55 -11.21
CA LYS A 128 -1.32 19.61 -11.99
C LYS A 128 -2.67 19.12 -12.52
N HIS A 129 -3.69 19.95 -12.39
CA HIS A 129 -5.02 19.71 -12.93
C HIS A 129 -5.42 20.95 -13.74
N GLY A 130 -5.87 20.79 -14.99
CA GLY A 130 -6.18 21.96 -15.84
C GLY A 130 -4.98 22.90 -16.10
N VAL A 131 -5.27 24.18 -16.40
CA VAL A 131 -4.26 25.19 -16.77
C VAL A 131 -3.66 25.87 -15.53
N GLU A 132 -4.48 26.20 -14.54
CA GLU A 132 -4.07 26.90 -13.30
C GLU A 132 -4.65 26.25 -12.04
N GLN A 133 -4.86 24.92 -12.06
CA GLN A 133 -5.36 24.17 -10.92
C GLN A 133 -4.34 23.13 -10.43
N ILE A 134 -4.43 22.83 -9.13
CA ILE A 134 -3.59 21.84 -8.46
C ILE A 134 -4.52 20.89 -7.70
N GLU A 135 -4.32 19.60 -7.92
CA GLU A 135 -4.94 18.52 -7.18
C GLU A 135 -4.00 18.04 -6.08
N ILE A 136 -4.47 18.08 -4.85
CA ILE A 136 -3.76 17.63 -3.66
C ILE A 136 -4.53 16.43 -3.10
N ILE A 137 -3.87 15.28 -3.09
CA ILE A 137 -4.42 14.02 -2.60
C ILE A 137 -3.76 13.73 -1.25
N ILE A 138 -4.56 13.79 -0.18
CA ILE A 138 -4.12 13.50 1.18
C ILE A 138 -4.83 12.21 1.63
N PRO A 139 -4.11 11.08 1.75
CA PRO A 139 -4.70 9.87 2.31
C PRO A 139 -5.01 10.09 3.80
N GLU A 140 -6.02 9.41 4.30
CA GLU A 140 -6.33 9.41 5.73
C GLU A 140 -5.13 8.86 6.52
N VAL A 141 -4.68 9.63 7.51
CA VAL A 141 -3.69 9.22 8.51
C VAL A 141 -4.47 8.93 9.79
N GLU A 142 -4.26 7.75 10.37
CA GLU A 142 -4.80 7.41 11.70
C GLU A 142 -4.44 8.51 12.71
N GLU A 143 -5.39 8.90 13.56
CA GLU A 143 -5.27 9.94 14.60
C GLU A 143 -4.14 9.72 15.64
N ALA A 144 -3.31 8.68 15.48
CA ALA A 144 -2.15 8.42 16.33
C ALA A 144 -0.96 9.36 16.07
N GLU A 145 -1.08 10.33 15.15
CA GLU A 145 -0.06 11.35 14.87
C GLU A 145 -0.46 12.74 15.40
N VAL A 146 -0.74 12.86 16.71
CA VAL A 146 -0.77 14.14 17.46
C VAL A 146 -0.05 14.03 18.80
#